data_AF-S4PVL9-F1
#
_entry.id   AF-S4PVL9-F1
#
_cell.length_a   1.000
_cell.length_b   1.000
_cell.length_c   1.000
_cell.angle_alpha   90.00
_cell.angle_beta   90.00
_cell.angle_gamma   90.00
#
_symmetry.space_group_name_H-M   'P 1'
#
loop_
_entity.id
_entity.type
_entity.pdbx_description
1 polymer ?
#
loop_
_entity_poly.entity_id
_entity_poly.type
_entity_poly.pdbx_seq_one_letter_code
_entity_poly.pdbx_strand_id
1 'polypeptide(L)'
;MNTDCALLRENSIRLFGIIVGMVKSDALVEQAVGSLPCFLLHLCDNSSAVVRASKFTLRRVFKTFNVKKSNDFVQTHLVDEGRLYLDEFLWALIRQLADEMPSCVVKCLHSAVNYLHCARDEIKPHAALLL
;
A
#
# COMPACT_ATOMS: atom_id res chain seq x y z
N MET A 1 3.57 18.84 4.94
CA MET A 1 4.06 17.89 5.96
C MET A 1 5.46 17.49 5.52
N ASN A 2 6.48 17.57 6.38
CA ASN A 2 7.87 17.28 5.96
C ASN A 2 8.06 15.76 5.77
N THR A 3 7.58 15.28 4.63
CA THR A 3 7.67 13.89 4.20
C THR A 3 9.08 13.51 3.78
N ASP A 4 10.08 14.39 3.83
CA ASP A 4 11.46 14.10 3.41
C ASP A 4 12.19 13.23 4.44
N CYS A 5 11.76 13.25 5.70
CA CYS A 5 12.31 12.41 6.75
C CYS A 5 11.94 10.93 6.55
N ALA A 6 12.88 10.14 6.03
CA ALA A 6 12.71 8.70 5.83
C ALA A 6 12.34 7.96 7.12
N LEU A 7 12.91 8.37 8.26
CA LEU A 7 12.61 7.80 9.56
C LEU A 7 11.14 8.02 9.95
N LEU A 8 10.57 9.20 9.68
CA LEU A 8 9.17 9.48 9.94
C LEU A 8 8.26 8.61 9.06
N ARG A 9 8.57 8.48 7.77
CA ARG A 9 7.80 7.63 6.84
C ARG A 9 7.82 6.18 7.29
N GLU A 10 9.01 5.64 7.55
CA GLU A 10 9.21 4.26 8.01
C GLU A 10 8.38 3.97 9.27
N ASN A 11 8.55 4.79 10.32
CA ASN A 11 7.90 4.55 11.59
C ASN A 11 6.38 4.71 11.50
N SER A 12 5.89 5.70 10.74
CA SER A 12 4.44 5.91 10.57
C SER A 12 3.78 4.75 9.83
N ILE A 13 4.39 4.31 8.72
CA ILE A 13 3.88 3.17 7.94
C ILE A 13 3.91 1.90 8.79
N ARG A 14 5.02 1.64 9.49
CA ARG A 14 5.17 0.44 10.34
C ARG A 14 4.18 0.44 11.50
N LEU A 15 3.97 1.59 12.16
CA LEU A 15 3.01 1.74 13.25
C LEU A 15 1.60 1.40 12.78
N PHE A 16 1.19 1.86 11.60
CA PHE A 16 -0.12 1.51 11.04
C PHE A 16 -0.28 0.00 10.87
N GLY A 17 0.73 -0.68 10.32
CA GLY A 17 0.72 -2.14 10.16
C GLY A 17 0.63 -2.90 11.50
N ILE A 18 1.25 -2.37 12.56
CA ILE A 18 1.13 -2.92 13.93
C ILE A 18 -0.31 -2.75 14.43
N ILE A 19 -0.87 -1.54 14.37
CA ILE A 19 -2.21 -1.23 14.86
C ILE A 19 -3.26 -2.10 14.17
N VAL A 20 -3.21 -2.21 12.83
CA VAL A 20 -4.11 -3.06 12.04
C VAL A 20 -4.00 -4.54 12.42
N GLY A 21 -2.82 -5.01 12.83
CA GLY A 21 -2.64 -6.38 13.31
C GLY A 21 -3.14 -6.64 14.73
N MET A 22 -3.42 -5.59 15.51
CA MET A 22 -3.78 -5.69 16.93
C MET A 22 -5.24 -5.30 17.21
N VAL A 23 -5.80 -4.39 16.42
CA VAL A 23 -7.13 -3.81 16.65
C VAL A 23 -8.11 -4.31 15.60
N LYS A 24 -9.19 -4.94 16.05
CA LYS A 24 -10.32 -5.33 15.19
C LYS A 24 -11.35 -4.20 15.18
N SER A 25 -11.45 -3.48 14.07
CA SER A 25 -12.39 -2.36 13.92
C SER A 25 -12.72 -2.17 12.44
N ASP A 26 -14.01 -2.11 12.10
CA ASP A 26 -14.46 -1.87 10.72
C ASP A 26 -14.03 -0.50 10.22
N ALA A 27 -14.01 0.51 11.10
CA ALA A 27 -13.47 1.84 10.78
C ALA A 27 -11.98 1.76 10.43
N LEU A 28 -11.21 0.90 11.11
CA LEU A 28 -9.80 0.71 10.80
C LEU A 28 -9.60 -0.04 9.46
N VAL A 29 -10.48 -0.98 9.13
CA VAL A 29 -10.49 -1.65 7.82
C VAL A 29 -10.79 -0.64 6.71
N GLU A 30 -11.77 0.25 6.90
CA GLU A 30 -12.07 1.30 5.95
C GLU A 30 -10.90 2.28 5.76
N GLN A 31 -10.25 2.68 6.85
CA GLN A 31 -9.03 3.51 6.79
C GLN A 31 -7.88 2.79 6.07
N ALA A 32 -7.74 1.48 6.28
CA ALA A 32 -6.74 0.68 5.60
C ALA A 32 -6.97 0.63 4.09
N VAL A 33 -8.22 0.50 3.63
CA VAL A 33 -8.58 0.61 2.21
C VAL A 33 -8.21 1.99 1.67
N GLY A 34 -8.60 3.07 2.35
CA GLY A 34 -8.29 4.44 1.93
C GLY A 34 -6.78 4.75 1.87
N SER A 35 -5.98 4.02 2.66
CA SER A 35 -4.53 4.18 2.75
C SER A 35 -3.76 3.25 1.81
N LEU A 36 -4.41 2.32 1.10
CA LEU A 36 -3.74 1.38 0.20
C LEU A 36 -2.84 2.07 -0.84
N PRO A 37 -3.28 3.12 -1.57
CA PRO A 37 -2.42 3.81 -2.53
C PRO A 37 -1.15 4.35 -1.88
N CYS A 38 -1.24 4.86 -0.65
CA CYS A 38 -0.08 5.35 0.09
C CYS A 38 0.97 4.24 0.26
N PHE A 39 0.57 3.09 0.78
CA PHE A 39 1.51 2.00 1.06
C PHE A 39 2.07 1.38 -0.20
N LEU A 40 1.25 1.27 -1.26
CA LEU A 40 1.66 0.76 -2.57
C LEU A 40 2.71 1.68 -3.23
N LEU A 41 2.51 2.99 -3.18
CA LEU A 41 3.48 3.95 -3.75
C LEU A 41 4.79 3.98 -2.97
N HIS A 42 4.77 3.76 -1.66
CA HIS A 42 6.01 3.68 -0.86
C HIS A 42 6.79 2.36 -1.08
N LEU A 43 6.38 1.50 -2.00
CA LEU A 43 7.20 0.37 -2.45
C LEU A 43 8.34 0.79 -3.39
N CYS A 44 8.27 1.97 -4.02
CA CYS A 44 9.37 2.54 -4.83
C CYS A 44 10.20 3.60 -4.08
N ASP A 45 10.08 3.72 -2.75
CA ASP A 45 10.84 4.71 -1.98
C ASP A 45 12.36 4.42 -2.04
N ASN A 46 13.17 5.47 -2.18
CA ASN A 46 14.64 5.38 -2.13
C ASN A 46 15.17 4.77 -0.82
N SER A 47 14.44 4.90 0.29
CA SER A 47 14.81 4.27 1.55
C SER A 47 14.35 2.81 1.60
N SER A 48 15.31 1.88 1.61
CA SER A 48 15.03 0.45 1.80
C SER A 48 14.24 0.15 3.09
N ALA A 49 14.41 0.98 4.13
CA ALA A 49 13.69 0.83 5.39
C ALA A 49 12.20 1.18 5.24
N VAL A 50 11.89 2.24 4.47
CA VAL A 50 10.52 2.61 4.10
C VAL A 50 9.88 1.50 3.26
N VAL A 51 10.59 0.97 2.25
CA VAL A 51 10.09 -0.14 1.42
C VAL A 51 9.77 -1.37 2.27
N ARG A 52 10.65 -1.76 3.21
CA ARG A 52 10.38 -2.87 4.13
C ARG A 52 9.18 -2.60 5.04
N ALA A 53 9.03 -1.39 5.56
CA ALA A 53 7.87 -1.00 6.35
C ALA A 53 6.58 -1.10 5.52
N SER A 54 6.58 -0.62 4.27
CA SER A 54 5.44 -0.71 3.35
C SER A 54 5.06 -2.16 3.06
N LYS A 55 6.03 -3.03 2.74
CA LYS A 55 5.80 -4.47 2.54
C LYS A 55 5.18 -5.12 3.79
N PHE A 56 5.75 -4.87 4.96
CA PHE A 56 5.22 -5.36 6.24
C PHE A 56 3.77 -4.91 6.47
N THR A 57 3.49 -3.63 6.27
CA THR A 57 2.18 -3.04 6.51
C THR A 57 1.13 -3.54 5.52
N LEU A 58 1.47 -3.66 4.23
CA LEU A 58 0.59 -4.26 3.23
C LEU A 58 0.24 -5.71 3.61
N ARG A 59 1.22 -6.54 3.99
CA ARG A 59 0.94 -7.91 4.45
C ARG A 59 0.01 -7.96 5.66
N ARG A 60 0.05 -6.96 6.56
CA ARG A 60 -0.86 -6.87 7.71
C ARG A 60 -2.25 -6.40 7.30
N VAL A 61 -2.33 -5.38 6.46
CA VAL A 61 -3.58 -4.83 5.92
C VAL A 61 -4.36 -5.88 5.14
N PHE A 62 -3.72 -6.63 4.25
CA PHE A 62 -4.42 -7.65 3.46
C PHE A 62 -4.97 -8.82 4.30
N LYS A 63 -4.42 -9.06 5.50
CA LYS A 63 -4.97 -10.04 6.44
C LYS A 63 -6.26 -9.59 7.13
N THR A 64 -6.56 -8.29 7.13
CA THR A 64 -7.81 -7.77 7.71
C THR A 64 -8.93 -7.65 6.68
N PHE A 65 -8.59 -7.73 5.40
CA PHE A 65 -9.57 -7.78 4.33
C PHE A 65 -10.14 -9.19 4.17
N ASN A 66 -11.42 -9.27 3.80
CA ASN A 66 -12.06 -10.53 3.47
C ASN A 66 -11.81 -10.93 2.01
N VAL A 67 -10.52 -11.01 1.63
CA VAL A 67 -10.07 -11.33 0.26
C VAL A 67 -9.03 -12.44 0.30
N LYS A 68 -9.27 -13.52 -0.44
CA LYS A 68 -8.38 -14.67 -0.38
C LYS A 68 -7.27 -14.56 -1.41
N LYS A 69 -7.61 -14.33 -2.68
CA LYS A 69 -6.65 -14.32 -3.78
C LYS A 69 -5.65 -13.18 -3.61
N SER A 70 -6.14 -11.97 -3.36
CA SER A 70 -5.31 -10.78 -3.18
C SER A 70 -4.43 -10.89 -1.93
N ASN A 71 -4.93 -11.48 -0.85
CA ASN A 71 -4.11 -11.71 0.34
C ASN A 71 -3.00 -12.72 0.04
N ASP A 72 -3.31 -13.88 -0.55
CA ASP A 72 -2.32 -14.89 -0.90
C ASP A 72 -1.25 -14.33 -1.84
N PHE A 73 -1.67 -13.53 -2.83
CA PHE A 73 -0.78 -12.82 -3.75
C PHE A 73 0.18 -11.88 -3.02
N VAL A 74 -0.34 -11.03 -2.12
CA VAL A 74 0.45 -10.08 -1.33
C VAL A 74 1.41 -10.78 -0.39
N GLN A 75 0.97 -11.83 0.32
CA GLN A 75 1.86 -12.60 1.21
C GLN A 75 3.01 -13.26 0.43
N THR A 76 2.75 -13.71 -0.81
CA THR A 76 3.74 -14.41 -1.64
C THR A 76 4.76 -13.46 -2.27
N HIS A 77 4.32 -12.31 -2.80
CA HIS A 77 5.18 -11.44 -3.60
C HIS A 77 5.88 -10.35 -2.79
N LEU A 78 5.31 -9.91 -1.66
CA LEU A 78 5.95 -8.91 -0.79
C LEU A 78 6.90 -9.57 0.20
N VAL A 79 8.04 -10.06 -0.27
CA VAL A 79 9.12 -10.61 0.56
C VAL A 79 10.11 -9.51 1.00
N ASP A 80 10.66 -9.59 2.20
CA ASP A 80 11.43 -8.47 2.79
C ASP A 80 12.72 -8.14 2.02
N GLU A 81 13.46 -9.16 1.55
CA GLU A 81 14.73 -8.98 0.82
C GLU A 81 14.63 -9.14 -0.71
N GLY A 82 13.43 -9.37 -1.26
CA GLY A 82 13.25 -9.55 -2.70
C GLY A 82 13.07 -8.24 -3.47
N ARG A 83 13.53 -8.23 -4.73
CA ARG A 83 13.20 -7.21 -5.72
C ARG A 83 11.76 -7.40 -6.18
N LEU A 84 11.02 -6.29 -6.27
CA LEU A 84 9.65 -6.27 -6.75
C LEU A 84 9.62 -5.57 -8.10
N TYR A 85 9.07 -6.24 -9.11
CA TYR A 85 8.69 -5.59 -10.37
C TYR A 85 7.40 -4.83 -10.11
N LEU A 86 7.53 -3.55 -9.72
CA LEU A 86 6.42 -2.79 -9.14
C LEU A 86 5.22 -2.70 -10.10
N ASP A 87 5.45 -2.35 -11.36
CA ASP A 87 4.37 -2.16 -12.35
C ASP A 87 3.56 -3.45 -12.56
N GLU A 88 4.25 -4.58 -12.75
CA GLU A 88 3.62 -5.90 -12.90
C GLU A 88 2.85 -6.30 -11.64
N PHE A 89 3.44 -6.05 -10.46
CA PHE A 89 2.81 -6.32 -9.17
C PHE A 89 1.54 -5.48 -8.98
N LEU A 90 1.60 -4.16 -9.22
CA LEU A 90 0.48 -3.25 -9.06
C LEU A 90 -0.66 -3.63 -9.98
N TRP A 91 -0.36 -3.91 -11.25
CA TRP A 91 -1.37 -4.24 -12.24
C TRP A 91 -2.06 -5.59 -11.94
N ALA A 92 -1.30 -6.60 -11.52
CA ALA A 92 -1.86 -7.88 -11.09
C ALA A 92 -2.71 -7.73 -9.83
N LEU A 93 -2.27 -6.93 -8.86
CA LEU A 93 -3.00 -6.70 -7.61
C LEU A 93 -4.30 -5.93 -7.84
N ILE A 94 -4.28 -4.86 -8.63
CA ILE A 94 -5.48 -4.05 -8.93
C ILE A 94 -6.56 -4.90 -9.60
N ARG A 95 -6.17 -5.79 -10.52
CA ARG A 95 -7.11 -6.72 -11.16
C ARG A 95 -7.78 -7.66 -10.15
N GLN A 96 -7.00 -8.25 -9.24
CA GLN A 96 -7.57 -9.12 -8.20
C GLN A 96 -8.48 -8.35 -7.24
N LEU A 97 -8.10 -7.11 -6.88
CA LEU A 97 -8.92 -6.24 -6.05
C LEU A 97 -10.21 -5.79 -6.73
N ALA A 98 -10.19 -5.58 -8.05
CA ALA A 98 -11.40 -5.26 -8.81
C ALA A 98 -12.41 -6.42 -8.80
N ASP A 99 -11.92 -7.66 -8.80
CA ASP A 99 -12.75 -8.86 -8.70
C ASP A 99 -13.27 -9.09 -7.26
N GLU A 100 -12.41 -8.95 -6.25
CA GLU A 100 -12.75 -9.31 -4.86
C GLU A 100 -13.37 -8.15 -4.05
N MET A 101 -13.04 -6.90 -4.38
CA MET A 101 -13.49 -5.69 -3.66
C MET A 101 -13.81 -4.52 -4.61
N PRO A 102 -14.73 -4.68 -5.57
CA PRO A 102 -15.02 -3.67 -6.59
C PRO A 102 -15.44 -2.30 -6.01
N SER A 103 -16.16 -2.30 -4.88
CA SER A 103 -16.59 -1.07 -4.19
C SER A 103 -15.44 -0.27 -3.59
N CYS A 104 -14.32 -0.93 -3.30
CA CYS A 104 -13.13 -0.31 -2.71
C CYS A 104 -12.21 0.32 -3.76
N VAL A 105 -12.31 -0.11 -5.02
CA VAL A 105 -11.52 0.45 -6.14
C VAL A 105 -11.76 1.95 -6.27
N VAL A 106 -13.01 2.40 -6.22
CA VAL A 106 -13.36 3.84 -6.33
C VAL A 106 -12.70 4.66 -5.21
N LYS A 107 -12.72 4.15 -3.97
CA LYS A 107 -12.06 4.82 -2.83
C LYS A 107 -10.54 4.87 -3.02
N CYS A 108 -9.94 3.78 -3.50
CA CYS A 108 -8.51 3.74 -3.79
C CYS A 108 -8.14 4.74 -4.89
N LEU A 109 -8.92 4.83 -5.96
CA LEU A 109 -8.72 5.78 -7.05
C LEU A 109 -8.77 7.23 -6.54
N HIS A 110 -9.80 7.59 -5.76
CA HIS A 110 -9.89 8.93 -5.16
C HIS A 110 -8.69 9.27 -4.28
N SER A 111 -8.20 8.31 -3.49
CA SER A 111 -6.96 8.50 -2.71
C SER A 111 -5.73 8.62 -3.61
N ALA A 112 -5.64 7.81 -4.66
CA ALA A 112 -4.50 7.78 -5.59
C ALA A 112 -4.34 9.09 -6.37
N VAL A 113 -5.44 9.75 -6.75
CA VAL A 113 -5.42 11.06 -7.43
C VAL A 113 -4.64 12.10 -6.64
N ASN A 114 -4.70 12.07 -5.30
CA ASN A 114 -3.94 13.01 -4.46
C ASN A 114 -2.41 12.89 -4.66
N TYR A 115 -1.93 11.73 -5.12
CA TYR A 115 -0.51 11.49 -5.38
C TYR A 115 -0.04 11.98 -6.76
N LEU A 116 -0.95 12.29 -7.70
CA LEU A 116 -0.58 12.94 -8.98
C LEU A 116 0.06 14.32 -8.76
N HIS A 117 -0.33 14.99 -7.68
CA HIS A 117 0.20 16.28 -7.27
C HIS A 117 1.35 16.18 -6.25
N CYS A 118 1.82 14.96 -5.94
CA CYS A 118 2.91 14.77 -5.00
C CYS A 118 4.19 15.44 -5.54
N ALA A 119 4.84 16.24 -4.70
CA ALA A 119 6.08 16.93 -5.04
C ALA A 119 7.31 15.99 -5.13
N ARG A 120 7.17 14.70 -4.83
CA ARG A 120 8.26 13.72 -4.89
C ARG A 120 8.34 13.07 -6.26
N ASP A 121 9.43 13.36 -6.98
CA ASP A 121 9.69 12.83 -8.32
C ASP A 121 9.74 11.30 -8.39
N GLU A 122 10.06 10.62 -7.30
CA GLU A 122 10.07 9.16 -7.21
C GLU A 122 8.65 8.55 -7.26
N ILE A 123 7.69 9.19 -6.60
CA ILE A 123 6.32 8.68 -6.44
C ILE A 123 5.47 9.07 -7.66
N LYS A 124 5.73 10.26 -8.21
CA LYS A 124 4.96 10.86 -9.30
C LYS A 124 4.75 9.97 -10.54
N PRO A 125 5.77 9.28 -11.10
CA PRO A 125 5.56 8.40 -12.26
C PRO A 125 4.73 7.16 -11.92
N HIS A 126 4.81 6.68 -10.67
CA HIS A 126 4.09 5.48 -10.23
C HIS A 126 2.66 5.77 -9.79
N ALA A 127 2.34 7.02 -9.42
CA ALA A 127 0.99 7.43 -9.06
C ALA A 127 -0.01 7.20 -10.20
N ALA A 128 0.41 7.40 -11.44
CA ALA A 128 -0.41 7.14 -12.62
C ALA A 128 -0.72 5.64 -12.84
N LEU A 129 0.10 4.73 -12.31
CA LEU A 129 -0.12 3.28 -12.43
C LEU A 129 -1.27 2.79 -11.53
N LEU A 130 -1.71 3.62 -10.57
CA LEU A 130 -2.81 3.32 -9.67
C LEU A 130 -4.17 3.86 -10.16
N LEU A 131 -4.22 4.47 -11.36
CA LEU A 131 -5.40 5.06 -11.97
C LEU A 131 -5.76 4.34 -13.28
#